data_AF-A0A448XQC2-F1
#
_entry.id   AF-A0A448XQC2-F1
#
_cell.length_a   1.000
_cell.length_b   1.000
_cell.length_c   1.000
_cell.angle_alpha   90.00
_cell.angle_beta   90.00
_cell.angle_gamma   90.00
#
_symmetry.space_group_name_H-M   'P 1'
#
loop_
_entity.id
_entity.type
_entity.pdbx_description
1 polymer ?
#
loop_
_entity_poly.entity_id
_entity_poly.type
_entity_poly.pdbx_seq_one_letter_code
_entity_poly.pdbx_strand_id
1 'polypeptide(L)'
;MRSEIGRISLDNVFKEREALNSAIVMSIGKAAQPWGIECLRYEIRDIHLPEKIKEAMQMQVEADRKKRAAILESEGQREAAINRAEGLKQGQILSSEGQRIEMINKATGEAEAILRVAKSRAEAVIQISAAIGNKASLNINYKKYVLSFYAII
;
A
#
# COMPACT_ATOMS: atom_id res chain seq x y z
N MET A 1 -48.14 -34.12 -0.01
CA MET A 1 -47.33 -33.50 -1.08
C MET A 1 -47.74 -32.05 -1.38
N ARG A 2 -48.99 -31.77 -1.81
CA ARG A 2 -49.42 -30.38 -2.14
C ARG A 2 -49.22 -29.37 -1.01
N SER A 3 -49.50 -29.75 0.23
CA SER A 3 -49.32 -28.88 1.41
C SER A 3 -47.86 -28.58 1.75
N GLU A 4 -46.92 -29.46 1.43
CA GLU A 4 -45.49 -29.23 1.68
C GLU A 4 -44.89 -28.30 0.63
N ILE A 5 -45.27 -28.49 -0.64
CA ILE A 5 -44.85 -27.62 -1.75
C ILE A 5 -45.39 -26.18 -1.58
N GLY A 6 -46.59 -26.01 -1.02
CA GLY A 6 -47.19 -24.69 -0.81
C GLY A 6 -46.59 -23.87 0.34
N ARG A 7 -45.80 -24.49 1.24
CA ARG A 7 -45.15 -23.80 2.38
C ARG A 7 -43.79 -23.21 2.03
N ILE A 8 -43.19 -23.64 0.92
CA ILE A 8 -41.83 -23.28 0.54
C ILE A 8 -41.90 -22.22 -0.56
N SER A 9 -41.09 -21.16 -0.45
CA SER A 9 -40.99 -20.15 -1.50
C SER A 9 -40.40 -20.75 -2.78
N LEU A 10 -40.83 -20.26 -3.94
CA LEU A 10 -40.41 -20.78 -5.25
C LEU A 10 -38.88 -20.84 -5.39
N ASP A 11 -38.16 -19.82 -4.90
CA ASP A 11 -36.71 -19.74 -4.88
C ASP A 11 -36.06 -20.86 -4.04
N ASN A 12 -36.67 -21.19 -2.90
CA ASN A 12 -36.17 -22.23 -2.00
C ASN A 12 -36.44 -23.62 -2.54
N VAL A 13 -37.51 -23.82 -3.32
CA VAL A 13 -37.79 -25.09 -4.02
C VAL A 13 -36.65 -25.47 -4.98
N PHE A 14 -36.02 -24.49 -5.62
CA PHE A 14 -34.87 -24.72 -6.51
C PHE A 14 -33.54 -24.86 -5.75
N LYS A 15 -33.32 -24.03 -4.73
CA LYS A 15 -32.05 -24.01 -3.98
C LYS A 15 -31.91 -25.20 -3.03
N GLU A 16 -33.00 -25.75 -2.52
CA GLU A 16 -33.00 -26.74 -1.43
C GLU A 16 -33.75 -28.03 -1.81
N ARG A 17 -33.49 -28.57 -3.02
CA ARG A 17 -34.11 -29.83 -3.48
C ARG A 17 -33.95 -30.98 -2.48
N GLU A 18 -32.82 -31.05 -1.78
CA GLU A 18 -32.52 -32.09 -0.81
C GLU A 18 -33.38 -31.99 0.45
N ALA A 19 -33.58 -30.77 0.97
CA ALA A 19 -34.47 -30.53 2.11
C ALA A 19 -35.93 -30.87 1.75
N LEU A 20 -36.34 -30.53 0.53
CA LEU A 20 -37.68 -30.84 0.02
C LEU A 20 -37.91 -32.34 -0.14
N ASN A 21 -36.91 -33.06 -0.68
CA ASN A 21 -36.96 -34.51 -0.81
C ASN A 21 -37.10 -35.17 0.56
N SER A 22 -36.30 -34.74 1.56
CA SER A 22 -36.38 -35.26 2.93
C SER A 22 -37.75 -35.01 3.57
N ALA A 23 -38.28 -33.79 3.45
CA ALA A 23 -39.60 -33.44 3.97
C ALA A 23 -40.73 -34.27 3.33
N ILE A 24 -40.65 -34.53 2.03
CA ILE A 24 -41.62 -35.37 1.31
C ILE A 24 -41.51 -36.84 1.76
N VAL A 25 -40.30 -37.39 1.87
CA VAL A 25 -40.08 -38.76 2.35
C VAL A 25 -40.70 -38.94 3.74
N MET A 26 -40.46 -38.00 4.66
CA MET A 26 -41.02 -38.05 6.01
C MET A 26 -42.55 -37.99 6.00
N SER A 27 -43.14 -37.09 5.20
CA SER A 27 -44.59 -36.93 5.09
C SER A 27 -45.28 -38.18 4.51
N ILE A 28 -44.71 -38.75 3.45
CA ILE A 28 -45.23 -39.97 2.81
C ILE A 28 -45.03 -41.18 3.73
N GLY A 29 -43.85 -41.32 4.34
CA GLY A 29 -43.56 -42.42 5.26
C GLY A 29 -44.55 -42.49 6.42
N LYS A 30 -44.90 -41.35 7.03
CA LYS A 30 -45.90 -41.29 8.09
C LYS A 30 -47.29 -41.75 7.63
N ALA A 31 -47.68 -41.43 6.39
CA ALA A 31 -48.96 -41.85 5.83
C ALA A 31 -48.98 -43.32 5.38
N ALA A 32 -47.83 -43.86 4.97
CA ALA A 32 -47.67 -45.23 4.47
C ALA A 32 -47.49 -46.27 5.60
N GLN A 33 -47.16 -45.83 6.81
CA GLN A 33 -46.93 -46.67 7.99
C GLN A 33 -48.07 -47.67 8.28
N PRO A 34 -49.38 -47.31 8.21
CA PRO A 34 -50.47 -48.26 8.44
C PRO A 34 -50.57 -49.37 7.39
N TRP A 35 -49.95 -49.19 6.22
CA TRP A 35 -49.97 -50.14 5.11
C TRP A 35 -48.72 -51.02 5.07
N GLY A 36 -47.78 -50.82 6.00
CA GLY A 36 -46.52 -51.58 6.07
C GLY A 36 -45.55 -51.28 4.93
N ILE A 37 -45.71 -50.13 4.25
CA ILE A 37 -44.85 -49.72 3.13
C ILE A 37 -43.84 -48.69 3.63
N GLU A 38 -42.56 -48.91 3.32
CA GLU A 38 -41.47 -47.99 3.64
C GLU A 38 -41.03 -47.19 2.40
N CYS A 39 -40.92 -45.88 2.54
CA CYS A 39 -40.49 -44.99 1.47
C CYS A 39 -39.01 -44.64 1.65
N LEU A 40 -38.13 -45.25 0.86
CA LEU A 40 -36.67 -45.12 1.04
C LEU A 40 -36.09 -43.82 0.48
N ARG A 41 -36.61 -43.35 -0.67
CA ARG A 41 -36.11 -42.14 -1.34
C ARG A 41 -37.18 -41.51 -2.22
N TYR A 42 -37.22 -40.19 -2.22
CA TYR A 42 -38.01 -39.39 -3.15
C TYR A 42 -37.07 -38.45 -3.93
N GLU A 43 -37.32 -38.29 -5.22
CA GLU A 43 -36.55 -37.40 -6.08
C GLU A 43 -37.46 -36.64 -7.02
N ILE A 44 -37.40 -35.31 -6.94
CA ILE A 44 -38.09 -34.42 -7.87
C ILE A 44 -37.35 -34.47 -9.21
N ARG A 45 -38.03 -34.96 -10.25
CA ARG A 45 -37.52 -34.93 -11.63
C ARG A 45 -37.64 -33.53 -12.22
N ASP A 46 -38.86 -33.15 -12.61
CA ASP A 46 -39.15 -31.91 -13.32
C ASP A 46 -40.19 -31.05 -12.59
N ILE A 47 -39.95 -29.74 -12.55
CA ILE A 47 -40.89 -28.74 -12.05
C ILE A 47 -41.25 -27.84 -13.22
N HIS A 48 -42.52 -27.87 -13.61
CA HIS A 48 -43.05 -27.02 -14.68
C HIS A 48 -43.61 -25.73 -14.08
N LEU A 49 -42.99 -24.61 -14.44
CA LEU A 49 -43.43 -23.27 -14.08
C LEU A 49 -44.14 -22.61 -15.26
N PRO A 50 -45.19 -21.81 -15.02
CA PRO A 50 -45.73 -20.92 -16.05
C PRO A 50 -44.68 -19.89 -16.51
N GLU A 51 -44.64 -19.61 -17.81
CA GLU A 51 -43.66 -18.69 -18.44
C GLU A 51 -43.58 -17.33 -17.73
N LYS A 52 -44.74 -16.76 -17.35
CA LYS A 52 -44.83 -15.46 -16.66
C LYS A 52 -44.04 -15.40 -15.35
N ILE A 53 -44.02 -16.50 -14.58
CA ILE A 53 -43.31 -16.55 -13.30
C ILE A 53 -41.80 -16.65 -13.55
N LYS A 54 -41.39 -17.41 -14.57
CA LYS A 54 -40.00 -17.56 -14.97
C LYS A 54 -39.40 -16.22 -15.44
N GLU A 55 -40.14 -15.46 -16.25
CA GLU A 55 -39.75 -14.11 -16.69
C GLU A 55 -39.63 -13.13 -15.52
N ALA A 56 -40.61 -13.12 -14.61
CA ALA A 56 -40.57 -12.27 -13.41
C ALA A 56 -39.35 -12.58 -12.51
N MET A 57 -39.06 -13.88 -12.31
CA MET A 57 -37.91 -14.33 -11.54
C MET A 57 -36.58 -13.94 -12.21
N GLN A 58 -36.49 -14.09 -13.54
CA GLN A 58 -35.32 -13.66 -14.31
C GLN A 58 -35.09 -12.14 -14.18
N MET A 59 -36.14 -11.33 -14.32
CA MET A 59 -36.05 -9.88 -14.13
C MET A 59 -35.59 -9.51 -12.73
N GLN A 60 -36.09 -10.18 -11.70
CA GLN A 60 -35.67 -9.95 -10.31
C GLN A 60 -34.19 -10.31 -10.09
N VAL A 61 -33.75 -11.48 -10.55
CA VAL A 61 -32.35 -11.90 -10.43
C VAL A 61 -31.42 -10.95 -11.18
N GLU A 62 -31.83 -10.48 -12.36
CA GLU A 62 -31.05 -9.54 -13.14
C GLU A 62 -30.99 -8.15 -12.48
N ALA A 63 -32.08 -7.68 -11.88
CA ALA A 63 -32.11 -6.44 -11.10
C ALA A 63 -31.19 -6.53 -9.88
N ASP A 64 -31.22 -7.64 -9.13
CA ASP A 64 -30.33 -7.87 -7.99
C ASP A 64 -28.86 -7.93 -8.42
N ARG A 65 -28.58 -8.58 -9.56
CA ARG A 65 -27.22 -8.60 -10.14
C ARG A 65 -26.77 -7.20 -10.54
N LYS A 66 -27.60 -6.43 -11.24
CA LYS A 66 -27.29 -5.04 -11.63
C LYS A 66 -27.05 -4.15 -10.40
N LYS A 67 -27.88 -4.29 -9.37
CA LYS A 67 -27.70 -3.56 -8.11
C LYS A 67 -26.38 -3.91 -7.43
N ARG A 68 -26.05 -5.20 -7.30
CA ARG A 68 -24.77 -5.63 -6.71
C ARG A 68 -23.58 -5.15 -7.52
N ALA A 69 -23.65 -5.23 -8.85
CA ALA A 69 -22.59 -4.73 -9.73
C ALA A 69 -22.37 -3.23 -9.55
N ALA A 70 -23.44 -2.43 -9.51
CA ALA A 70 -23.36 -0.99 -9.32
C ALA A 70 -22.76 -0.60 -7.95
N ILE A 71 -23.10 -1.33 -6.89
CA ILE A 71 -22.51 -1.11 -5.55
C ILE A 71 -21.01 -1.42 -5.59
N LEU A 72 -20.63 -2.58 -6.13
CA LEU A 72 -19.23 -3.00 -6.19
C LEU A 72 -18.38 -2.02 -7.04
N GLU A 73 -18.92 -1.56 -8.17
CA GLU A 73 -18.29 -0.54 -9.01
C GLU A 73 -18.08 0.77 -8.23
N SER A 74 -19.11 1.24 -7.52
CA SER A 74 -19.04 2.47 -6.72
C SER A 74 -18.04 2.36 -5.56
N GLU A 75 -17.97 1.19 -4.91
CA GLU A 75 -17.01 0.91 -3.85
C GLU A 75 -15.59 0.90 -4.40
N GLY A 76 -15.36 0.22 -5.52
CA GLY A 76 -14.07 0.19 -6.21
C GLY A 76 -13.60 1.59 -6.65
N GLN A 77 -14.52 2.41 -7.19
CA GLN A 77 -14.20 3.80 -7.55
C GLN A 77 -13.82 4.65 -6.33
N ARG A 78 -14.55 4.48 -5.22
CA ARG A 78 -14.25 5.19 -3.96
C ARG A 78 -12.88 4.79 -3.42
N GLU A 79 -12.58 3.50 -3.34
CA GLU A 79 -11.29 3.00 -2.87
C GLU A 79 -10.14 3.46 -3.80
N ALA A 80 -10.32 3.39 -5.11
CA ALA A 80 -9.33 3.87 -6.07
C ALA A 80 -9.08 5.38 -5.95
N ALA A 81 -10.10 6.18 -5.63
CA ALA A 81 -9.94 7.61 -5.39
C ALA A 81 -9.15 7.88 -4.09
N ILE A 82 -9.44 7.15 -3.01
CA ILE A 82 -8.73 7.26 -1.73
C ILE A 82 -7.26 6.89 -1.91
N ASN A 83 -6.98 5.73 -2.50
CA ASN A 83 -5.61 5.24 -2.70
C ASN A 83 -4.77 6.23 -3.53
N ARG A 84 -5.36 6.83 -4.57
CA ARG A 84 -4.69 7.87 -5.36
C ARG A 84 -4.40 9.13 -4.54
N ALA A 85 -5.37 9.60 -3.77
CA ALA A 85 -5.19 10.78 -2.93
C ALA A 85 -4.13 10.57 -1.84
N GLU A 86 -4.11 9.39 -1.22
CA GLU A 86 -3.09 9.02 -0.23
C GLU A 86 -1.71 8.90 -0.86
N GLY A 87 -1.60 8.27 -2.04
CA GLY A 87 -0.35 8.19 -2.78
C GLY A 87 0.20 9.58 -3.15
N LEU A 88 -0.66 10.49 -3.61
CA LEU A 88 -0.27 11.88 -3.91
C LEU A 88 0.19 12.62 -2.66
N LYS A 89 -0.55 12.52 -1.55
CA LYS A 89 -0.18 13.13 -0.27
C LYS A 89 1.18 12.61 0.20
N GLN A 90 1.38 11.30 0.17
CA GLN A 90 2.62 10.67 0.61
C GLN A 90 3.80 11.09 -0.28
N GLY A 91 3.60 11.09 -1.60
CA GLY A 91 4.60 11.57 -2.56
C GLY A 91 4.99 13.03 -2.33
N GLN A 92 4.02 13.90 -2.03
CA GLN A 92 4.29 15.31 -1.75
C GLN A 92 5.08 15.51 -0.44
N ILE A 93 4.75 14.75 0.61
CA ILE A 93 5.51 14.76 1.87
C ILE A 93 6.94 14.30 1.64
N LEU A 94 7.14 13.17 0.95
CA LEU A 94 8.47 12.64 0.66
C LEU A 94 9.31 13.59 -0.21
N SER A 95 8.69 14.24 -1.19
CA SER A 95 9.35 15.25 -2.02
C SER A 95 9.79 16.46 -1.20
N SER A 96 8.89 17.00 -0.36
CA SER A 96 9.21 18.12 0.53
C SER A 96 10.34 17.78 1.51
N GLU A 97 10.30 16.57 2.07
CA GLU A 97 11.32 16.10 3.01
C GLU A 97 12.66 15.88 2.31
N GLY A 98 12.65 15.32 1.09
CA GLY A 98 13.82 15.17 0.24
C GLY A 98 14.47 16.52 -0.07
N GLN A 99 13.69 17.52 -0.47
CA GLN A 99 14.19 18.88 -0.72
C GLN A 99 14.81 19.51 0.53
N ARG A 100 14.17 19.34 1.70
CA ARG A 100 14.69 19.83 2.98
C ARG A 100 16.07 19.22 3.28
N ILE A 101 16.18 17.89 3.16
CA ILE A 101 17.42 17.17 3.41
C ILE A 101 18.50 17.57 2.40
N GLU A 102 18.15 17.69 1.11
CA GLU A 102 19.05 18.14 0.06
C GLU A 102 19.62 19.53 0.36
N MET A 103 18.78 20.50 0.73
CA MET A 103 19.22 21.84 1.11
C MET A 103 20.16 21.82 2.31
N ILE A 104 19.85 21.02 3.33
CA ILE A 104 20.71 20.87 4.51
C ILE A 104 22.08 20.30 4.10
N ASN A 105 22.10 19.21 3.33
CA ASN A 105 23.33 18.56 2.88
C ASN A 105 24.18 19.48 2.01
N LYS A 106 23.54 20.31 1.17
CA LYS A 106 24.24 21.29 0.36
C LYS A 106 24.87 22.38 1.23
N ALA A 107 24.10 22.94 2.17
CA ALA A 107 24.59 23.98 3.08
C ALA A 107 25.74 23.47 3.98
N THR A 108 25.63 22.24 4.50
CA THR A 108 26.71 21.63 5.30
C THR A 108 27.94 21.35 4.45
N GLY A 109 27.78 20.82 3.24
CA GLY A 109 28.89 20.58 2.31
C GLY A 109 29.62 21.87 1.93
N GLU A 110 28.89 22.95 1.65
CA GLU A 110 29.46 24.28 1.38
C GLU A 110 30.22 24.82 2.59
N ALA A 111 29.64 24.75 3.80
CA ALA A 111 30.29 25.21 5.02
C ALA A 111 31.58 24.42 5.31
N GLU A 112 31.56 23.10 5.17
CA GLU A 112 32.75 22.26 5.33
C GLU A 112 33.83 22.56 4.31
N ALA A 113 33.45 22.80 3.04
CA ALA A 113 34.39 23.19 2.01
C ALA A 113 35.08 24.52 2.33
N ILE A 114 34.31 25.53 2.77
CA ILE A 114 34.84 26.83 3.19
C ILE A 114 35.80 26.68 4.38
N LEU A 115 35.40 25.91 5.41
CA LEU A 115 36.25 25.65 6.58
C LEU A 115 37.56 24.95 6.18
N ARG A 116 37.50 23.97 5.29
CA ARG A 116 38.69 23.26 4.79
C ARG A 116 39.63 24.21 4.06
N VAL A 117 39.11 25.05 3.17
CA VAL A 117 39.91 26.07 2.46
C VAL A 117 40.50 27.09 3.43
N ALA A 118 39.74 27.57 4.41
CA ALA A 118 40.21 28.54 5.40
C ALA A 118 41.35 27.95 6.26
N LYS A 119 41.23 26.69 6.71
CA LYS A 119 42.29 25.98 7.43
C LYS A 119 43.56 25.83 6.58
N SER A 120 43.43 25.35 5.35
CA SER A 120 44.59 25.21 4.45
C SER A 120 45.27 26.55 4.16
N ARG A 121 44.50 27.64 4.02
CA ARG A 121 45.06 28.99 3.88
C ARG A 121 45.79 29.45 5.13
N ALA A 122 45.23 29.22 6.32
CA ALA A 122 45.88 29.56 7.58
C ALA A 122 47.20 28.80 7.75
N GLU A 123 47.21 27.50 7.48
CA GLU A 123 48.42 26.67 7.48
C GLU A 123 49.47 27.20 6.49
N ALA A 124 49.06 27.55 5.26
CA ALA A 124 49.97 28.13 4.27
C ALA A 124 50.58 29.46 4.75
N VAL A 125 49.77 30.34 5.36
CA VAL A 125 50.26 31.62 5.92
C VAL A 125 51.26 31.37 7.05
N ILE A 126 51.00 30.38 7.93
CA ILE A 126 51.95 30.00 8.99
C ILE A 126 53.27 29.52 8.38
N GLN A 127 53.23 28.66 7.37
CA GLN A 127 54.43 28.17 6.68
C GLN A 127 55.23 29.31 6.03
N ILE A 128 54.56 30.24 5.34
CA ILE A 128 55.20 31.42 4.75
C ILE A 128 55.83 32.30 5.85
N SER A 129 55.11 32.55 6.94
CA SER A 129 55.62 33.36 8.06
C SER A 129 56.87 32.74 8.72
N ALA A 130 56.88 31.42 8.87
CA ALA A 130 58.01 30.68 9.40
C ALA A 130 59.21 30.76 8.45
N ALA A 131 58.98 30.61 7.14
CA ALA A 131 60.03 30.73 6.13
C ALA A 131 60.64 32.15 6.10
N ILE A 132 59.82 33.19 6.21
CA ILE A 132 60.29 34.59 6.27
C ILE A 132 61.08 34.84 7.57
N GLY A 133 60.55 34.41 8.72
CA GLY A 133 61.23 34.55 10.01
C GLY A 133 62.60 33.89 10.04
N ASN A 134 62.72 32.69 9.43
CA ASN A 134 63.98 31.97 9.35
C ASN A 134 64.98 32.62 8.35
N LYS A 135 64.48 33.26 7.29
CA LYS A 135 65.33 34.02 6.35
C LYS A 135 65.85 35.32 6.98
N ALA A 136 65.05 35.96 7.84
CA ALA A 136 65.46 37.14 8.59
C ALA A 136 66.51 36.82 9.66
N SER A 137 66.39 35.70 10.37
CA SER A 137 67.40 35.25 11.33
C SER A 137 68.73 34.86 10.67
N LEU A 138 68.69 34.23 9.49
CA LEU A 138 69.91 34.01 8.69
C LEU A 138 70.59 35.33 8.30
N ASN A 139 69.83 36.33 7.84
CA ASN A 139 70.38 37.63 7.44
C ASN A 139 71.02 38.41 8.59
N ILE A 140 70.49 38.30 9.81
CA ILE A 140 71.08 38.91 11.02
C ILE A 140 72.41 38.22 11.36
N ASN A 141 72.49 36.90 11.22
CA ASN A 141 73.73 36.17 11.46
C ASN A 141 74.82 36.57 10.44
N TYR A 142 74.51 36.66 9.15
CA TYR A 142 75.50 37.12 8.17
C TYR A 142 76.03 38.54 8.47
N LYS A 143 75.17 39.48 8.87
CA LYS A 143 75.62 40.82 9.29
C LYS A 143 76.51 40.78 10.54
N LYS A 144 76.20 39.94 11.54
CA LYS A 144 77.05 39.74 12.73
C LYS A 144 78.43 39.19 12.36
N TYR A 145 78.49 38.18 11.49
CA TYR A 145 79.77 37.59 11.06
C TYR A 145 80.62 38.58 10.27
N VAL A 146 80.02 39.39 9.39
CA VAL A 146 80.75 40.42 8.62
C VAL A 146 81.25 41.55 9.53
N LEU A 147 80.46 41.97 10.53
CA LEU A 147 80.89 42.98 11.52
C LEU A 147 82.01 42.47 12.44
N SER A 148 82.00 41.18 12.83
CA SER A 148 83.11 40.59 13.60
C SER A 148 84.39 40.47 12.78
N PHE A 149 84.31 40.25 11.46
CA PHE A 149 85.48 40.18 10.59
C PHE A 149 86.15 41.55 10.41
N TYR A 150 85.36 42.63 10.39
CA TYR A 150 85.86 44.01 10.32
C TYR A 150 86.41 44.58 11.64
N ALA A 151 86.18 43.92 12.77
CA ALA A 151 86.66 44.35 14.08
C ALA A 151 88.02 43.74 14.50
N ILE A 152 88.61 42.89 13.64
CA ILE A 152 89.87 42.15 13.90
C ILE A 152 91.05 42.68 13.04
N ILE A 153 90.81 43.66 12.16
CA ILE A 153 91.84 44.42 11.43
C ILE A 153 91.88 45.84 11.99
#